data_AF-A0A5N4D227-F1
#
_entry.id   AF-A0A5N4D227-F1
#
_cell.length_a   1.000
_cell.length_b   1.000
_cell.length_c   1.000
_cell.angle_alpha   90.00
_cell.angle_beta   90.00
_cell.angle_gamma   90.00
#
_symmetry.space_group_name_H-M   'P 1'
#
loop_
_entity.id
_entity.type
_entity.pdbx_description
1 polymer ?
#
loop_
_entity_poly.entity_id
_entity_poly.type
_entity_poly.pdbx_seq_one_letter_code
_entity_poly.pdbx_strand_id
1 'polypeptide(L)'
;MELEDGVVYQEEPGGSGAVMSERVSGLAGSIYREFERLIGRYDEEVVKELMPLVVAVLENLDSVFAQDQEHQVELELLRDDNEQLITQYEREKALRKHAEEQTVLCEYEEYGV
;
A
#
# COMPACT_ATOMS: atom_id res chain seq x y z
N MET A 1 -12.42 3.12 29.70
CA MET A 1 -11.22 2.93 28.87
C MET A 1 -11.61 3.41 27.50
N GLU A 2 -11.63 4.73 27.31
CA GLU A 2 -10.46 5.58 26.98
C GLU A 2 -9.84 5.13 25.65
N LEU A 3 -10.19 5.89 24.62
CA LEU A 3 -9.55 5.94 23.32
C LEU A 3 -8.34 6.88 23.49
N GLU A 4 -7.13 6.33 23.48
CA GLU A 4 -5.86 7.06 23.26
C GLU A 4 -5.43 6.69 21.84
N ASP A 5 -5.61 7.56 20.85
CA ASP A 5 -4.84 8.77 20.52
C ASP A 5 -3.44 8.46 19.95
N GLY A 6 -3.34 8.71 18.64
CA GLY A 6 -2.20 9.35 18.01
C GLY A 6 -0.81 8.75 18.22
N VAL A 7 -0.44 7.74 17.44
CA VAL A 7 0.95 7.62 17.00
C VAL A 7 1.02 8.20 15.59
N VAL A 8 1.23 9.52 15.54
CA VAL A 8 1.60 10.24 14.34
C VAL A 8 2.95 9.71 13.87
N TYR A 9 3.00 9.23 12.62
CA TYR A 9 4.22 8.81 11.96
C TYR A 9 5.27 9.92 12.09
N GLN A 10 6.34 9.61 12.82
CA GLN A 10 7.49 10.48 12.92
C GLN A 10 8.28 10.32 11.62
N GLU A 11 7.94 11.09 10.60
CA GLU A 11 8.80 11.28 9.43
C GLU A 11 10.04 12.05 9.90
N GLU A 12 11.15 11.33 10.06
CA GLU A 12 12.47 11.89 10.31
C GLU A 12 12.84 12.87 9.17
N PRO A 13 13.12 14.15 9.46
CA PRO A 13 13.52 15.12 8.46
C PRO A 13 15.02 14.98 8.20
N GLY A 14 15.43 14.07 7.32
CA GLY A 14 16.87 13.83 7.13
C GLY A 14 17.36 12.91 6.02
N GLY A 15 16.55 12.52 5.04
CA GLY A 15 17.00 11.62 3.97
C GLY A 15 16.18 11.74 2.70
N SER A 16 16.38 12.83 1.94
CA SER A 16 15.98 12.88 0.52
C SER A 16 16.80 11.86 -0.26
N GLY A 17 16.31 10.62 -0.24
CA GLY A 17 16.92 9.46 -0.83
C GLY A 17 16.03 8.27 -0.52
N ALA A 18 14.75 8.36 -0.88
CA ALA A 18 13.95 7.17 -1.08
C ALA A 18 14.81 6.21 -1.91
N VAL A 19 15.10 5.05 -1.35
CA VAL A 19 15.97 4.06 -1.98
C VAL A 19 15.30 3.70 -3.29
N MET A 20 15.84 4.16 -4.43
CA MET A 20 15.27 3.90 -5.74
C MET A 20 14.95 2.42 -5.87
N SER A 21 13.77 2.12 -6.40
CA SER A 21 13.33 0.76 -6.65
C SER A 21 14.43 0.00 -7.41
N GLU A 22 14.73 -1.23 -7.00
CA GLU A 22 15.78 -2.07 -7.61
C GLU A 22 15.59 -2.18 -9.14
N ARG A 23 14.33 -2.17 -9.59
CA ARG A 23 13.97 -2.15 -11.02
C ARG A 23 14.35 -0.82 -11.70
N VAL A 24 14.10 0.31 -11.06
CA VAL A 24 14.42 1.65 -11.58
C VAL A 24 15.93 1.86 -11.56
N SER A 25 16.62 1.44 -10.51
CA SER A 25 18.09 1.46 -10.40
C SER A 25 18.75 0.61 -11.50
N GLY A 26 18.24 -0.60 -11.76
CA GLY A 26 18.74 -1.45 -12.86
C GLY A 26 18.54 -0.85 -14.25
N LEU A 27 17.40 -0.17 -14.48
CA LEU A 27 17.13 0.54 -15.72
C LEU A 27 18.04 1.76 -15.87
N ALA A 28 18.19 2.57 -14.83
CA ALA A 28 19.09 3.71 -14.79
C ALA A 28 20.53 3.28 -15.13
N GLY A 29 21.03 2.23 -14.48
CA GLY A 29 22.38 1.69 -14.74
C GLY A 29 22.56 1.21 -16.19
N SER A 30 21.52 0.68 -16.82
CA SER A 30 21.55 0.27 -18.24
C SER A 30 21.57 1.49 -19.18
N ILE A 31 20.80 2.54 -18.87
CA ILE A 31 20.75 3.77 -19.65
C ILE A 31 22.07 4.55 -19.54
N TYR A 32 22.60 4.72 -18.33
CA TYR A 32 23.88 5.40 -18.12
C TYR A 32 25.03 4.70 -18.84
N ARG A 33 25.06 3.36 -18.87
CA ARG A 33 26.05 2.60 -19.65
C ARG A 33 25.93 2.86 -21.16
N GLU A 34 24.71 3.06 -21.68
CA GLU A 34 24.54 3.44 -23.09
C GLU A 34 25.02 4.86 -23.35
N PHE A 35 24.74 5.78 -22.43
CA PHE A 35 25.26 7.15 -22.51
C PHE A 35 26.78 7.18 -22.50
N GLU A 36 27.45 6.41 -21.64
CA GLU A 36 28.91 6.29 -21.68
C GLU A 36 29.44 5.81 -23.04
N ARG A 37 28.76 4.85 -23.69
CA ARG A 37 29.12 4.39 -25.03
C ARG A 37 28.92 5.47 -26.10
N LEU A 38 27.85 6.26 -25.99
CA LEU A 38 27.57 7.37 -26.90
C LEU A 38 28.59 8.50 -26.74
N ILE A 39 28.88 8.91 -25.50
CA ILE A 39 29.90 9.91 -25.17
C ILE A 39 31.26 9.46 -25.73
N GLY A 40 31.61 8.19 -25.54
CA GLY A 40 32.87 7.64 -26.05
C GLY A 40 33.00 7.62 -27.58
N ARG A 41 31.89 7.69 -28.34
CA ARG A 41 31.90 7.72 -29.81
C ARG A 41 31.64 9.08 -30.42
N TYR A 42 30.84 9.92 -29.77
CA TYR A 42 30.26 11.13 -30.35
C TYR A 42 30.40 12.38 -29.48
N ASP A 43 31.10 12.31 -28.34
CA ASP A 43 31.27 13.39 -27.33
C ASP A 43 30.04 13.60 -26.42
N GLU A 44 30.23 14.34 -25.32
CA GLU A 44 29.26 14.60 -24.27
C GLU A 44 28.10 15.49 -24.71
N GLU A 45 28.33 16.38 -25.68
CA GLU A 45 27.31 17.31 -26.17
C GLU A 45 26.06 16.61 -26.72
N VAL A 46 26.18 15.34 -27.16
CA VAL A 46 25.05 14.57 -27.71
C VAL A 46 24.04 14.14 -26.64
N VAL A 47 24.48 13.97 -25.39
CA VAL A 47 23.62 13.52 -24.29
C VAL A 47 23.24 14.63 -23.32
N LYS A 48 23.86 15.81 -23.43
CA LYS A 48 23.72 16.93 -22.50
C LYS A 48 22.27 17.40 -22.29
N GLU A 49 21.50 17.50 -23.37
CA GLU A 49 20.07 17.87 -23.30
C GLU A 49 19.17 16.68 -22.96
N LEU A 50 19.60 15.46 -23.28
CA LEU A 50 18.83 14.24 -23.04
C LEU A 50 18.93 13.76 -21.59
N MET A 51 20.06 13.98 -20.94
CA MET A 51 20.33 13.56 -19.57
C MET A 51 19.30 14.09 -18.55
N PRO A 52 18.96 15.40 -18.51
CA PRO A 52 17.94 15.88 -17.58
C PRO A 52 16.55 15.29 -17.86
N LEU A 53 16.21 15.01 -19.12
CA LEU A 53 14.95 14.37 -19.48
C LEU A 53 14.88 12.93 -18.96
N VAL A 54 15.97 12.17 -19.11
CA VAL A 54 16.05 10.80 -18.61
C VAL A 54 16.02 10.76 -17.08
N VAL A 55 16.75 11.66 -16.41
CA VAL A 55 16.71 11.77 -14.95
C VAL A 55 15.28 12.06 -14.49
N ALA A 56 14.61 13.05 -15.10
CA ALA A 56 13.23 13.37 -14.76
C ALA A 56 12.27 12.18 -14.99
N VAL A 57 12.47 11.39 -16.05
CA VAL A 57 11.65 10.18 -16.29
C VAL A 57 11.92 9.12 -15.22
N LEU A 58 13.17 8.90 -14.83
CA LEU A 58 13.53 7.93 -13.78
C LEU A 58 13.01 8.35 -12.41
N GLU A 59 13.10 9.64 -12.07
CA GLU A 59 12.54 10.20 -10.82
C GLU A 59 11.02 10.07 -10.78
N ASN A 60 10.32 10.41 -11.88
CA ASN A 60 8.88 10.24 -11.97
C ASN A 60 8.47 8.76 -11.85
N LEU A 61 9.23 7.85 -12.48
CA LEU A 61 8.98 6.43 -12.40
C LEU A 61 9.14 5.91 -10.97
N ASP A 62 10.19 6.34 -10.27
CA ASP A 62 10.42 5.98 -8.88
C ASP A 62 9.33 6.51 -7.95
N SER A 63 8.89 7.76 -8.16
CA SER A 63 7.76 8.35 -7.43
C SER A 63 6.45 7.58 -7.65
N VAL A 64 6.17 7.16 -8.89
CA VAL A 64 4.96 6.38 -9.19
C VAL A 64 5.05 4.99 -8.54
N PHE A 65 6.22 4.35 -8.54
CA PHE A 65 6.40 3.07 -7.86
C PHE A 65 6.22 3.17 -6.34
N ALA A 66 6.73 4.23 -5.72
CA ALA A 66 6.54 4.48 -4.29
C ALA A 66 5.05 4.66 -3.94
N GLN A 67 4.34 5.47 -4.72
CA GLN A 67 2.90 5.68 -4.55
C GLN A 67 2.09 4.40 -4.77
N ASP A 68 2.45 3.59 -5.78
CA ASP A 68 1.79 2.32 -6.05
C ASP A 68 1.98 1.33 -4.90
N GLN A 69 3.19 1.27 -4.32
CA GLN A 69 3.47 0.44 -3.15
C GLN A 69 2.68 0.89 -1.91
N GLU A 70 2.59 2.20 -1.67
CA GLU A 70 1.78 2.75 -0.58
C GLU A 70 0.30 2.41 -0.74
N HIS A 71 -0.28 2.63 -1.93
CA HIS A 71 -1.66 2.25 -2.20
C HIS A 71 -1.90 0.75 -2.07
N GLN A 72 -0.93 -0.09 -2.45
CA GLN A 72 -1.06 -1.53 -2.33
C GLN A 72 -1.11 -1.97 -0.86
N VAL A 73 -0.32 -1.34 0.02
CA VAL A 73 -0.37 -1.55 1.47
C VAL A 73 -1.71 -1.08 2.05
N GLU A 74 -2.21 0.09 1.64
CA GLU A 74 -3.52 0.60 2.08
C GLU A 74 -4.65 -0.36 1.66
N LEU A 75 -4.62 -0.86 0.43
CA LEU A 75 -5.59 -1.84 -0.06
C LEU A 75 -5.55 -3.15 0.74
N GLU A 76 -4.38 -3.63 1.13
CA GLU A 76 -4.24 -4.84 1.95
C GLU A 76 -4.83 -4.62 3.35
N LEU A 77 -4.53 -3.48 3.98
CA LEU A 77 -5.08 -3.11 5.28
C LEU A 77 -6.62 -3.03 5.25
N LEU A 78 -7.19 -2.40 4.22
CA LEU A 78 -8.64 -2.30 4.06
C LEU A 78 -9.30 -3.65 3.82
N ARG A 79 -8.62 -4.58 3.13
CA ARG A 79 -9.12 -5.95 2.94
C ARG A 79 -9.13 -6.72 4.25
N ASP A 80 -8.07 -6.61 5.04
CA ASP A 80 -7.98 -7.24 6.36
C ASP A 80 -9.06 -6.72 7.31
N ASP A 81 -9.29 -5.40 7.36
CA ASP A 81 -10.37 -4.80 8.16
C ASP A 81 -11.75 -5.30 7.70
N ASN A 82 -11.97 -5.38 6.37
CA ASN A 82 -13.22 -5.89 5.82
C ASN A 82 -13.48 -7.35 6.21
N GLU A 83 -12.45 -8.21 6.17
CA GLU A 83 -12.56 -9.61 6.56
C GLU A 83 -12.90 -9.77 8.06
N GLN A 84 -12.29 -8.94 8.91
CA GLN A 84 -12.61 -8.90 10.33
C GLN A 84 -14.06 -8.46 10.56
N LEU A 85 -14.53 -7.42 9.87
CA LEU A 85 -15.92 -6.95 9.96
C LEU A 85 -16.92 -8.02 9.52
N ILE A 86 -16.65 -8.75 8.44
CA ILE A 86 -17.49 -9.86 7.99
C ILE A 86 -17.56 -10.95 9.06
N THR A 87 -16.41 -11.36 9.61
CA THR A 87 -16.35 -12.40 10.65
C THR A 87 -17.16 -12.01 11.89
N GLN A 88 -17.03 -10.75 12.33
CA GLN A 88 -17.79 -10.23 13.47
C GLN A 88 -19.28 -10.19 13.17
N TYR A 89 -19.67 -9.72 11.97
CA TYR A 89 -21.05 -9.69 11.54
C TYR A 89 -21.70 -11.08 11.52
N GLU A 90 -20.99 -12.09 11.01
CA GLU A 90 -21.50 -13.48 10.98
C GLU A 90 -21.69 -14.04 12.39
N ARG A 91 -20.74 -13.78 13.30
CA ARG A 91 -20.85 -14.17 14.70
C ARG A 91 -22.08 -13.54 15.37
N GLU A 92 -22.26 -12.23 15.19
CA GLU A 92 -23.39 -11.51 15.79
C GLU A 92 -24.73 -11.99 15.23
N LYS A 93 -24.78 -12.23 13.91
CA LYS A 93 -25.95 -12.81 13.24
C LYS A 93 -26.30 -14.19 13.81
N ALA A 94 -25.30 -15.04 14.06
CA ALA A 94 -25.51 -16.36 14.65
C ALA A 94 -26.01 -16.28 16.09
N LEU A 95 -25.42 -15.40 16.91
CA LEU A 95 -25.85 -15.15 18.28
C LEU A 95 -27.29 -14.65 18.34
N ARG A 96 -27.67 -13.73 17.45
CA ARG A 96 -29.04 -13.22 17.38
C ARG A 96 -30.04 -14.30 16.98
N LYS A 97 -29.72 -15.11 15.98
CA LYS A 97 -30.56 -16.26 15.58
C LYS A 97 -30.75 -17.24 16.74
N HIS A 98 -29.68 -17.55 17.47
CA HIS A 98 -29.75 -18.42 18.63
C HIS A 98 -30.61 -17.82 19.75
N ALA A 99 -30.47 -16.52 20.04
CA ALA A 99 -31.29 -15.85 21.05
C ALA A 99 -32.79 -15.83 20.68
N GLU A 100 -33.11 -15.60 19.40
CA GLU A 100 -34.48 -15.67 18.88
C GLU A 100 -35.06 -17.08 19.02
N GLU A 101 -34.30 -18.12 18.67
CA GLU A 101 -34.72 -19.53 18.85
C GLU A 101 -34.96 -19.88 20.32
N GLN A 102 -34.07 -19.46 21.23
CA GLN A 102 -34.23 -19.67 22.68
C GLN A 102 -35.46 -18.95 23.24
N THR A 103 -35.72 -17.71 22.79
CA THR A 103 -36.90 -16.94 23.22
C THR A 103 -38.18 -17.66 22.84
N VAL A 104 -38.27 -18.12 21.59
CA VAL A 104 -39.41 -18.88 21.10
C VAL A 104 -39.61 -20.19 21.88
N LEU A 105 -38.51 -20.91 22.18
CA LEU A 105 -38.58 -22.13 23.00
C LEU A 105 -39.10 -21.85 24.42
N CYS A 106 -38.60 -20.80 25.09
CA CYS A 106 -39.08 -20.41 26.41
C CYS A 106 -40.58 -20.03 26.39
N GLU A 107 -41.05 -19.35 25.35
CA GLU A 107 -42.48 -19.05 25.18
C GLU A 107 -43.31 -20.34 25.05
N TYR A 108 -42.88 -21.32 24.25
CA TYR A 108 -43.58 -22.61 24.15
C TYR A 108 -43.64 -23.37 25.49
N GLU A 109 -42.57 -23.35 26.27
CA GLU A 109 -42.54 -23.95 27.61
C GLU A 109 -43.47 -23.21 28.59
N GLU A 110 -43.58 -21.89 28.50
CA GLU A 110 -44.45 -21.07 29.35
C GLU A 110 -45.95 -21.25 29.02
N TYR A 111 -46.29 -21.44 27.74
CA TYR A 111 -47.67 -21.63 27.29
C TYR A 111 -48.16 -23.09 27.29
N GLY A 112 -47.31 -24.04 27.68
CA GLY A 112 -47.70 -25.42 28.01
C GLY A 112 -48.49 -26.15 26.92
N VAL A 113 -47.80 -26.60 25.87
CA VAL A 113 -48.22 -27.76 25.06
C VAL A 113 -47.16 -28.85 25.17
#